data_AF-A0A389ML99-F1
#
_entry.id   AF-A0A389ML99-F1
#
_cell.length_a   1.000
_cell.length_b   1.000
_cell.length_c   1.000
_cell.angle_alpha   90.00
_cell.angle_beta   90.00
_cell.angle_gamma   90.00
#
_symmetry.space_group_name_H-M   'P 1'
#
loop_
_entity.id
_entity.type
_entity.pdbx_description
1 polymer ?
#
loop_
_entity_poly.entity_id
_entity_poly.type
_entity_poly.pdbx_seq_one_letter_code
_entity_poly.pdbx_strand_id
1 'polypeptide(L)'
;MSAFCKKCGSALELNSAFCDNCGAPIHSELTPQPPATQLNTPQADRNLDSNAIQRRPYVMSRKVLYIGSAVAVLLVAGVAASFLLFGPPAATSATLLPAYQTIFTDKLQRDSKRQLCIANLNYGQQKFNAGQNDTSTRNWMDALVLAGLYNPPVIVRGGSRYYPQTLLQYVATPELAKWRDGNRLCVAKTVQAVDVIDISKPSQEQIRFNDSSMSLVVKGKVVLQASDTANWLEKPDIRAAVLPEIPGWEYKAGKLQKEILVTFAIHDGKWVTQTELETIEERLFNAAEDAAMLVMDAIENHDGEWFSSLGEKISSLFSFGGNPLVGVWVSERTKGLTITVTNDSIENDGEIETCQFSKKDNHVTANCGQQQFVFEILAKDRIAMTQSGMQLVFKRVK
;
A
#
# COMPACT_ATOMS: atom_id res chain seq x y z
N MET A 1 -34.49 24.47 -6.87
CA MET A 1 -33.55 23.56 -7.59
C MET A 1 -32.26 23.57 -6.81
N SER A 2 -31.84 22.42 -6.29
CA SER A 2 -30.60 22.28 -5.51
C SER A 2 -29.41 22.31 -6.48
N ALA A 3 -28.45 23.19 -6.26
CA ALA A 3 -27.21 23.22 -7.03
C ALA A 3 -26.21 22.20 -6.48
N PHE A 4 -25.39 21.61 -7.34
CA PHE A 4 -24.36 20.65 -6.96
C PHE A 4 -22.97 21.15 -7.35
N CYS A 5 -21.96 20.82 -6.54
CA CYS A 5 -20.58 21.20 -6.83
C CYS A 5 -20.09 20.49 -8.09
N LYS A 6 -19.60 21.23 -9.09
CA LYS A 6 -19.04 20.65 -10.33
C LYS A 6 -17.76 19.84 -10.11
N LYS A 7 -17.09 20.00 -8.96
CA LYS A 7 -15.82 19.31 -8.64
C LYS A 7 -16.02 18.01 -7.88
N CYS A 8 -16.96 17.95 -6.93
CA CYS A 8 -17.14 16.78 -6.06
C CYS A 8 -18.59 16.27 -5.96
N GLY A 9 -19.55 16.91 -6.65
CA GLY A 9 -20.94 16.43 -6.72
C GLY A 9 -21.78 16.63 -5.45
N SER A 10 -21.24 17.23 -4.38
CA SER A 10 -22.02 17.48 -3.16
C SER A 10 -23.05 18.58 -3.37
N ALA A 11 -24.18 18.47 -2.64
CA ALA A 11 -25.20 19.51 -2.62
C ALA A 11 -24.60 20.82 -2.08
N LEU A 12 -24.97 21.94 -2.70
CA LEU A 12 -24.53 23.27 -2.31
C LEU A 12 -25.65 23.98 -1.54
N GLU A 13 -25.30 24.61 -0.43
CA GLU A 13 -26.20 25.58 0.21
C GLU A 13 -26.36 26.83 -0.66
N LEU A 14 -27.57 27.40 -0.67
CA LEU A 14 -27.86 28.63 -1.39
C LEU A 14 -26.97 29.76 -0.85
N ASN A 15 -26.22 30.40 -1.75
CA ASN A 15 -25.30 31.53 -1.49
C ASN A 15 -23.93 31.16 -0.88
N SER A 16 -23.53 29.89 -0.90
CA SER A 16 -22.14 29.52 -0.56
C SER A 16 -21.16 30.01 -1.65
N ALA A 17 -20.10 30.71 -1.23
CA ALA A 17 -19.04 31.15 -2.15
C ALA A 17 -18.07 30.00 -2.53
N PHE A 18 -17.97 29.00 -1.65
CA PHE A 18 -17.13 27.81 -1.78
C PHE A 18 -17.93 26.57 -1.39
N CYS A 19 -17.56 25.42 -1.94
CA CYS A 19 -18.14 24.14 -1.55
C CYS A 19 -17.57 23.69 -0.19
N ASP A 20 -18.43 23.47 0.80
CA ASP A 20 -18.02 23.07 2.16
C ASP A 20 -17.31 21.71 2.21
N ASN A 21 -17.51 20.86 1.20
CA ASN A 21 -16.91 19.53 1.16
C ASN A 21 -15.52 19.50 0.51
N CYS A 22 -15.23 20.38 -0.46
CA CYS A 22 -13.96 20.33 -1.21
C CYS A 22 -13.23 21.66 -1.34
N GLY A 23 -13.79 22.75 -0.78
CA GLY A 23 -13.24 24.10 -0.82
C GLY A 23 -13.24 24.78 -2.19
N ALA A 24 -13.85 24.18 -3.22
CA ALA A 24 -13.85 24.75 -4.57
C ALA A 24 -14.77 25.98 -4.67
N PRO A 25 -14.35 27.08 -5.31
CA PRO A 25 -15.19 28.26 -5.50
C PRO A 25 -16.36 27.94 -6.44
N ILE A 26 -17.56 28.43 -6.10
CA ILE A 26 -18.82 28.12 -6.80
C ILE A 26 -19.09 29.14 -7.93
N HIS A 27 -18.46 30.31 -7.87
CA HIS A 27 -18.53 31.33 -8.92
C HIS A 27 -17.16 31.53 -9.58
N SER A 28 -16.98 30.94 -10.76
CA SER A 28 -15.86 31.25 -11.65
C SER A 28 -16.35 31.19 -13.08
N GLU A 29 -16.98 32.28 -13.54
CA GLU A 29 -16.92 32.75 -14.93
C GLU A 29 -17.76 34.02 -15.10
N LEU A 30 -17.09 35.16 -15.20
CA LEU A 30 -17.47 36.29 -16.06
C LEU A 30 -16.20 37.13 -16.23
N THR A 31 -15.27 36.63 -17.03
CA THR A 31 -14.20 37.45 -17.60
C THR A 31 -14.38 37.46 -19.11
N PRO A 32 -14.91 38.55 -19.69
CA PRO A 32 -15.01 38.71 -21.13
C PRO A 32 -13.63 38.90 -21.75
N GLN A 33 -13.33 38.07 -22.74
CA GLN A 33 -12.18 38.19 -23.63
C GLN A 33 -12.40 39.36 -24.61
N PRO A 34 -11.45 40.31 -24.76
CA PRO A 34 -11.50 41.29 -25.84
C PRO A 34 -10.81 40.78 -27.11
N PRO A 35 -11.37 41.07 -28.30
CA PRO A 35 -10.78 40.75 -29.60
C PRO A 35 -9.75 41.79 -30.07
N ALA A 36 -9.05 41.42 -31.13
CA ALA A 36 -7.97 42.14 -31.80
C ALA A 36 -8.32 43.59 -32.22
N THR A 37 -7.29 44.43 -32.17
CA THR A 37 -7.27 45.83 -32.61
C THR A 37 -7.34 45.93 -34.13
N GLN A 38 -8.31 46.68 -34.67
CA GLN A 38 -8.16 47.42 -35.93
C GLN A 38 -8.80 48.81 -35.83
N LEU A 39 -8.14 49.73 -36.54
CA LEU A 39 -8.19 51.18 -36.54
C LEU A 39 -9.42 51.74 -37.29
N ASN A 40 -10.00 52.84 -36.78
CA ASN A 40 -10.44 54.06 -37.49
C ASN A 40 -11.79 54.66 -37.00
N THR A 41 -11.72 55.95 -36.67
CA THR A 41 -12.75 57.00 -36.42
C THR A 41 -13.69 57.28 -37.61
N PRO A 42 -14.68 58.23 -37.53
CA PRO A 42 -15.62 58.66 -36.48
C PRO A 42 -17.09 58.77 -37.04
N GLN A 43 -18.00 59.50 -36.35
CA GLN A 43 -19.37 59.93 -36.74
C GLN A 43 -20.51 58.97 -36.37
N ALA A 44 -21.74 59.37 -36.05
CA ALA A 44 -22.39 60.62 -35.65
C ALA A 44 -23.79 60.22 -35.13
N ASP A 45 -24.42 61.11 -34.36
CA ASP A 45 -25.87 61.24 -34.13
C ASP A 45 -26.72 59.99 -33.79
N ARG A 46 -27.35 60.00 -32.61
CA ARG A 46 -28.73 60.49 -32.45
C ARG A 46 -29.24 60.30 -31.03
N ASN A 47 -29.96 61.32 -30.59
CA ASN A 47 -30.83 61.38 -29.42
C ASN A 47 -31.75 60.15 -29.28
N LEU A 48 -32.06 59.78 -28.04
CA LEU A 48 -33.42 59.89 -27.50
C LEU A 48 -33.45 59.59 -26.00
N ASP A 49 -34.10 60.52 -25.30
CA ASP A 49 -34.41 60.53 -23.88
C ASP A 49 -35.14 59.27 -23.38
N SER A 50 -34.88 58.91 -22.11
CA SER A 50 -35.94 58.58 -21.14
C SER A 50 -35.39 58.45 -19.71
N ASN A 51 -35.62 59.50 -18.93
CA ASN A 51 -35.97 59.55 -17.50
C ASN A 51 -35.39 58.53 -16.49
N ALA A 52 -34.49 59.07 -15.66
CA ALA A 52 -34.62 59.21 -14.20
C ALA A 52 -34.96 57.98 -13.33
N ILE A 53 -33.93 57.43 -12.64
CA ILE A 53 -33.95 57.23 -11.17
C ILE A 53 -32.56 57.56 -10.63
N GLN A 54 -32.42 58.72 -9.98
CA GLN A 54 -31.20 59.14 -9.29
C GLN A 54 -30.98 58.30 -8.02
N ARG A 55 -29.99 57.40 -8.04
CA ARG A 55 -29.36 56.87 -6.82
C ARG A 55 -28.07 57.64 -6.56
N ARG A 56 -28.01 58.28 -5.39
CA ARG A 56 -26.83 59.01 -4.89
C ARG A 56 -25.60 58.08 -4.87
N PRO A 57 -24.45 58.46 -5.44
CA PRO A 57 -23.23 57.70 -5.23
C PRO A 57 -22.68 58.03 -3.85
N TYR A 58 -22.58 56.98 -3.03
CA TYR A 58 -21.83 56.99 -1.78
C TYR A 58 -20.33 57.03 -2.11
N VAL A 59 -19.69 58.16 -1.85
CA VAL A 59 -18.25 58.36 -2.08
C VAL A 59 -17.50 57.74 -0.90
N MET A 60 -16.99 56.51 -1.04
CA MET A 60 -16.07 55.93 -0.06
C MET A 60 -14.62 56.13 -0.51
N SER A 61 -13.80 56.68 0.39
CA SER A 61 -12.48 57.20 0.11
C SER A 61 -11.43 56.13 -0.25
N ARG A 62 -10.51 56.48 -1.16
CA ARG A 62 -9.43 55.68 -1.77
C ARG A 62 -8.36 55.10 -0.81
N LYS A 63 -8.52 55.13 0.51
CA LYS A 63 -7.45 54.77 1.47
C LYS A 63 -7.49 53.33 2.03
N VAL A 64 -8.41 52.47 1.59
CA VAL A 64 -8.54 51.09 2.13
C VAL A 64 -7.95 49.99 1.21
N LEU A 65 -7.42 50.34 0.04
CA LEU A 65 -7.09 49.34 -1.00
C LEU A 65 -5.67 48.74 -0.95
N TYR A 66 -4.83 49.08 0.02
CA TYR A 66 -3.42 48.64 0.05
C TYR A 66 -3.02 47.72 1.22
N ILE A 67 -3.94 47.38 2.13
CA ILE A 67 -3.63 46.46 3.26
C ILE A 67 -4.02 45.00 2.92
N GLY A 68 -4.95 44.80 1.98
CA GLY A 68 -5.42 43.45 1.60
C GLY A 68 -4.48 42.64 0.70
N SER A 69 -3.62 43.29 -0.10
CA SER A 69 -2.77 42.59 -1.07
C SER A 69 -1.52 41.97 -0.45
N ALA A 70 -0.92 42.61 0.56
CA ALA A 70 0.27 42.09 1.23
C ALA A 70 -0.04 40.83 2.07
N VAL A 71 -1.21 40.77 2.71
CA VAL A 71 -1.64 39.62 3.51
C VAL A 71 -2.02 38.43 2.62
N ALA A 72 -2.67 38.67 1.48
CA ALA A 72 -3.00 37.61 0.53
C ALA A 72 -1.74 36.97 -0.09
N VAL A 73 -0.72 37.77 -0.42
CA VAL A 73 0.56 37.25 -0.94
C VAL A 73 1.34 36.52 0.15
N LEU A 74 1.34 37.00 1.40
CA LEU A 74 1.97 36.29 2.53
C LEU A 74 1.25 35.00 2.92
N LEU A 75 -0.08 34.92 2.79
CA LEU A 75 -0.84 33.69 3.02
C LEU A 75 -0.63 32.67 1.90
N VAL A 76 -0.59 33.09 0.64
CA VAL A 76 -0.30 32.19 -0.49
C VAL A 76 1.15 31.72 -0.46
N ALA A 77 2.10 32.60 -0.15
CA ALA A 77 3.51 32.24 0.01
C ALA A 77 3.73 31.38 1.27
N GLY A 78 3.03 31.66 2.37
CA GLY A 78 3.09 30.89 3.62
C GLY A 78 2.49 29.49 3.49
N VAL A 79 1.40 29.33 2.75
CA VAL A 79 0.80 28.03 2.42
C VAL A 79 1.67 27.23 1.45
N ALA A 80 2.28 27.88 0.45
CA ALA A 80 3.23 27.21 -0.44
C ALA A 80 4.52 26.80 0.30
N ALA A 81 5.03 27.65 1.19
CA ALA A 81 6.21 27.35 2.01
C ALA A 81 5.95 26.25 3.03
N SER A 82 4.77 26.21 3.66
CA SER A 82 4.41 25.14 4.61
C SER A 82 4.16 23.81 3.91
N PHE A 83 3.60 23.79 2.68
CA PHE A 83 3.47 22.57 1.89
C PHE A 83 4.82 22.03 1.40
N LEU A 84 5.81 22.90 1.16
CA LEU A 84 7.18 22.49 0.81
C LEU A 84 8.01 22.08 2.04
N LEU A 85 7.71 22.60 3.23
CA LEU A 85 8.41 22.27 4.48
C LEU A 85 7.80 21.07 5.23
N PHE A 86 6.51 20.76 5.03
CA PHE A 86 5.79 19.70 5.75
C PHE A 86 4.98 18.75 4.86
N GLY A 87 4.99 18.96 3.54
CA GLY A 87 4.39 18.02 2.60
C GLY A 87 5.18 16.71 2.51
N PRO A 88 4.54 15.60 2.13
CA PRO A 88 5.28 14.36 1.91
C PRO A 88 6.35 14.57 0.84
N PRO A 89 7.50 13.89 0.96
CA PRO A 89 8.60 14.04 0.01
C PRO A 89 8.11 13.76 -1.41
N ALA A 90 8.56 14.54 -2.39
CA ALA A 90 8.16 14.34 -3.78
C ALA A 90 8.45 12.91 -4.23
N ALA A 91 7.48 12.25 -4.88
CA ALA A 91 7.63 10.89 -5.40
C ALA A 91 8.66 10.86 -6.53
N THR A 92 9.92 10.61 -6.18
CA THR A 92 11.05 10.52 -7.09
C THR A 92 11.80 9.22 -6.85
N SER A 93 12.63 8.78 -7.81
CA SER A 93 13.48 7.60 -7.60
C SER A 93 14.31 7.69 -6.32
N ALA A 94 14.90 8.86 -6.04
CA ALA A 94 15.71 9.11 -4.86
C ALA A 94 14.96 8.91 -3.53
N THR A 95 13.64 9.07 -3.51
CA THR A 95 12.81 8.90 -2.31
C THR A 95 12.15 7.52 -2.25
N LEU A 96 11.79 6.95 -3.40
CA LEU A 96 11.08 5.67 -3.49
C LEU A 96 12.03 4.46 -3.45
N LEU A 97 13.24 4.58 -4.02
CA LEU A 97 14.21 3.50 -4.02
C LEU A 97 14.62 3.08 -2.60
N PRO A 98 14.95 4.01 -1.68
CA PRO A 98 15.24 3.64 -0.29
C PRO A 98 14.05 2.96 0.40
N ALA A 99 12.82 3.40 0.11
CA ALA A 99 11.59 2.79 0.63
C ALA A 99 11.36 1.36 0.12
N TYR A 100 11.82 1.03 -1.09
CA TYR A 100 11.81 -0.35 -1.56
C TYR A 100 12.95 -1.16 -0.93
N GLN A 101 14.12 -0.54 -0.74
CA GLN A 101 15.28 -1.22 -0.18
C GLN A 101 15.09 -1.68 1.28
N THR A 102 14.19 -1.06 2.05
CA THR A 102 13.82 -1.53 3.40
C THR A 102 13.22 -2.94 3.38
N ILE A 103 12.40 -3.25 2.37
CA ILE A 103 11.79 -4.58 2.21
C ILE A 103 12.65 -5.54 1.36
N PHE A 104 13.59 -5.01 0.58
CA PHE A 104 14.52 -5.78 -0.25
C PHE A 104 15.66 -6.42 0.58
N THR A 105 15.25 -7.14 1.61
CA THR A 105 16.08 -7.87 2.57
C THR A 105 16.68 -9.14 1.98
N ASP A 106 17.55 -9.83 2.74
CA ASP A 106 18.21 -11.07 2.32
C ASP A 106 17.26 -12.14 1.77
N LYS A 107 16.02 -12.23 2.30
CA LYS A 107 15.04 -13.20 1.80
C LYS A 107 14.62 -12.86 0.37
N LEU A 108 14.18 -11.63 0.13
CA LEU A 108 13.72 -11.18 -1.18
C LEU A 108 14.87 -11.12 -2.19
N GLN A 109 16.08 -10.78 -1.74
CA GLN A 109 17.31 -10.89 -2.53
C GLN A 109 17.61 -12.33 -2.94
N ARG A 110 17.54 -13.29 -2.02
CA ARG A 110 17.72 -14.73 -2.33
C ARG A 110 16.66 -15.23 -3.31
N ASP A 111 15.40 -14.84 -3.13
CA ASP A 111 14.31 -15.25 -4.01
C ASP A 111 14.48 -14.65 -5.42
N SER A 112 14.93 -13.39 -5.51
CA SER A 112 15.28 -12.74 -6.78
C SER A 112 16.48 -13.41 -7.45
N LYS A 113 17.53 -13.74 -6.70
CA LYS A 113 18.68 -14.52 -7.20
C LYS A 113 18.25 -15.88 -7.73
N ARG A 114 17.34 -16.59 -7.04
CA ARG A 114 16.84 -17.91 -7.49
C ARG A 114 16.16 -17.84 -8.86
N GLN A 115 15.53 -16.71 -9.21
CA GLN A 115 14.96 -16.49 -10.55
C GLN A 115 16.03 -16.41 -11.64
N LEU A 116 17.28 -16.11 -11.29
CA LEU A 116 18.43 -16.11 -12.19
C LEU A 116 19.13 -17.48 -12.25
N CYS A 117 18.61 -18.49 -11.55
CA CYS A 117 19.20 -19.83 -11.47
C CYS A 117 18.29 -20.87 -12.14
N ILE A 118 18.70 -21.28 -13.34
CA ILE A 118 18.02 -22.18 -14.25
C ILE A 118 18.11 -23.63 -13.74
N ALA A 119 16.99 -24.34 -13.77
CA ALA A 119 16.87 -25.71 -13.26
C ALA A 119 16.38 -26.72 -14.30
N ASN A 120 16.60 -26.45 -15.59
CA ASN A 120 16.23 -27.33 -16.70
C ASN A 120 17.10 -28.61 -16.78
N LEU A 121 18.30 -28.60 -16.21
CA LEU A 121 19.22 -29.73 -16.10
C LEU A 121 19.78 -29.86 -14.68
N ASN A 122 20.33 -31.03 -14.36
CA ASN A 122 21.11 -31.20 -13.13
C ASN A 122 22.57 -30.78 -13.35
N TYR A 123 22.86 -29.50 -13.12
CA TYR A 123 24.19 -28.93 -13.28
C TYR A 123 25.21 -29.44 -12.24
N GLY A 124 24.78 -30.21 -11.24
CA GLY A 124 25.69 -30.88 -10.31
C GLY A 124 26.40 -32.10 -10.90
N GLN A 125 25.95 -32.61 -12.05
CA GLN A 125 26.55 -33.76 -12.71
C GLN A 125 27.74 -33.36 -13.59
N GLN A 126 28.86 -34.06 -13.41
CA GLN A 126 30.08 -33.85 -14.20
C GLN A 126 29.94 -34.32 -15.65
N LYS A 127 29.08 -35.31 -15.89
CA LYS A 127 28.82 -35.88 -17.22
C LYS A 127 27.32 -35.85 -17.48
N PHE A 128 26.95 -35.41 -18.67
CA PHE A 128 25.57 -35.37 -19.13
C PHE A 128 25.48 -36.04 -20.50
N ASN A 129 24.48 -36.91 -20.68
CA ASN A 129 24.26 -37.61 -21.95
C ASN A 129 22.96 -37.09 -22.58
N ALA A 130 23.04 -36.64 -23.83
CA ALA A 130 21.88 -36.27 -24.64
C ALA A 130 21.66 -37.31 -25.76
N GLY A 131 20.41 -37.53 -26.14
CA GLY A 131 20.10 -38.30 -27.34
C GLY A 131 20.56 -37.56 -28.60
N GLN A 132 21.09 -38.28 -29.60
CA GLN A 132 21.55 -37.64 -30.84
C GLN A 132 20.43 -36.89 -31.60
N ASN A 133 19.18 -37.35 -31.45
CA ASN A 133 18.00 -36.77 -32.09
C ASN A 133 17.24 -35.76 -31.22
N ASP A 134 17.71 -35.50 -29.98
CA ASP A 134 17.10 -34.50 -29.11
C ASP A 134 17.64 -33.10 -29.42
N THR A 135 17.07 -32.47 -30.44
CA THR A 135 17.51 -31.16 -30.92
C THR A 135 17.39 -30.07 -29.85
N SER A 136 16.39 -30.14 -28.97
CA SER A 136 16.20 -29.13 -27.91
C SER A 136 17.35 -29.18 -26.91
N THR A 137 17.62 -30.37 -26.36
CA THR A 137 18.72 -30.57 -25.41
C THR A 137 20.06 -30.28 -26.07
N ARG A 138 20.25 -30.66 -27.34
CA ARG A 138 21.49 -30.37 -28.07
C ARG A 138 21.72 -28.88 -28.26
N ASN A 139 20.72 -28.13 -28.70
CA ASN A 139 20.83 -26.67 -28.86
C ASN A 139 21.19 -25.99 -27.54
N TRP A 140 20.57 -26.43 -26.44
CA TRP A 140 20.91 -25.94 -25.11
C TRP A 140 22.35 -26.28 -24.72
N MET A 141 22.77 -27.55 -24.87
CA MET A 141 24.14 -27.97 -24.54
C MET A 141 25.19 -27.28 -25.42
N ASP A 142 24.90 -27.05 -26.70
CA ASP A 142 25.80 -26.33 -27.61
C ASP A 142 25.98 -24.88 -27.16
N ALA A 143 24.93 -24.21 -26.66
CA ALA A 143 25.05 -22.90 -26.03
C ALA A 143 25.94 -22.93 -24.78
N LEU A 144 25.83 -23.98 -23.95
CA LEU A 144 26.70 -24.17 -22.78
C LEU A 144 28.17 -24.47 -23.14
N VAL A 145 28.39 -25.15 -24.27
CA VAL A 145 29.74 -25.37 -24.83
C VAL A 145 30.31 -24.04 -25.33
N LEU A 146 29.52 -23.22 -26.03
CA LEU A 146 29.91 -21.87 -26.45
C LEU A 146 30.19 -20.94 -25.26
N ALA A 147 29.51 -21.16 -24.13
CA ALA A 147 29.74 -20.50 -22.85
C ALA A 147 31.01 -20.99 -22.13
N GLY A 148 31.62 -22.10 -22.59
CA GLY A 148 32.78 -22.73 -21.95
C GLY A 148 32.43 -23.49 -20.67
N LEU A 149 31.15 -23.76 -20.41
CA LEU A 149 30.66 -24.49 -19.22
C LEU A 149 30.73 -26.00 -19.40
N TYR A 150 30.70 -26.48 -20.65
CA TYR A 150 30.91 -27.88 -21.03
C TYR A 150 31.91 -27.98 -22.18
N ASN A 151 32.60 -29.12 -22.26
CA ASN A 151 33.40 -29.48 -23.43
C ASN A 151 32.50 -29.91 -24.59
N PRO A 152 32.96 -29.77 -25.86
CA PRO A 152 32.28 -30.33 -27.03
C PRO A 152 31.94 -31.82 -26.83
N PRO A 153 30.79 -32.30 -27.33
CA PRO A 153 30.34 -33.65 -27.05
C PRO A 153 31.21 -34.71 -27.71
N VAL A 154 31.38 -35.84 -27.04
CA VAL A 154 31.93 -37.07 -27.63
C VAL A 154 30.81 -38.09 -27.83
N ILE A 155 30.87 -38.82 -28.94
CA ILE A 155 29.89 -39.87 -29.23
C ILE A 155 30.20 -41.09 -28.38
N VAL A 156 29.23 -41.54 -27.59
CA VAL A 156 29.33 -42.75 -26.76
C VAL A 156 28.21 -43.72 -27.08
N ARG A 157 28.49 -45.01 -26.86
CA ARG A 157 27.48 -46.07 -26.97
C ARG A 157 26.84 -46.26 -25.58
N GLY A 158 25.54 -45.98 -25.48
CA GLY A 158 24.74 -46.17 -24.27
C GLY A 158 23.56 -47.10 -24.51
N GLY A 159 22.63 -47.16 -23.55
CA GLY A 159 21.43 -48.02 -23.63
C GLY A 159 21.64 -49.42 -23.04
N SER A 160 20.57 -50.22 -23.06
CA SER A 160 20.64 -51.60 -22.57
C SER A 160 21.35 -52.50 -23.57
N ARG A 161 21.80 -53.68 -23.13
CA ARG A 161 22.47 -54.68 -23.99
C ARG A 161 21.65 -55.02 -25.25
N TYR A 162 20.33 -54.92 -25.16
CA TYR A 162 19.39 -55.27 -26.22
C TYR A 162 18.97 -54.07 -27.09
N TYR A 163 19.20 -52.84 -26.63
CA TYR A 163 18.85 -51.61 -27.35
C TYR A 163 19.99 -50.59 -27.22
N PRO A 164 21.10 -50.78 -27.96
CA PRO A 164 22.18 -49.82 -27.96
C PRO A 164 21.71 -48.51 -28.60
N GLN A 165 22.00 -47.41 -27.93
CA GLN A 165 21.72 -46.06 -28.42
C GLN A 165 23.01 -45.28 -28.55
N THR A 166 23.09 -44.46 -29.58
CA THR A 166 24.16 -43.48 -29.75
C THR A 166 23.80 -42.24 -28.94
N LEU A 167 24.63 -41.90 -27.96
CA LEU A 167 24.45 -40.74 -27.09
C LEU A 167 25.58 -39.74 -27.31
N LEU A 168 25.29 -38.47 -27.12
CA LEU A 168 26.26 -37.39 -27.06
C LEU A 168 26.60 -37.14 -25.59
N GLN A 169 27.83 -37.42 -25.19
CA GLN A 169 28.30 -37.16 -23.83
C GLN A 169 29.03 -35.84 -23.74
N TYR A 170 28.53 -34.96 -22.87
CA TYR A 170 29.12 -33.68 -22.52
C TYR A 170 29.78 -33.79 -21.15
N VAL A 171 30.93 -33.13 -20.99
CA VAL A 171 31.69 -33.11 -19.73
C VAL A 171 31.80 -31.68 -19.24
N ALA A 172 31.42 -31.44 -17.99
CA ALA A 172 31.48 -30.12 -17.37
C ALA A 172 32.93 -29.61 -17.29
N THR A 173 33.13 -28.32 -17.49
CA THR A 173 34.42 -27.65 -17.25
C THR A 173 34.48 -27.13 -15.81
N PRO A 174 35.68 -26.76 -15.31
CA PRO A 174 35.80 -26.06 -14.02
C PRO A 174 35.04 -24.72 -13.97
N GLU A 175 34.75 -24.11 -15.13
CA GLU A 175 34.00 -22.85 -15.20
C GLU A 175 32.56 -23.02 -14.72
N LEU A 176 31.92 -24.17 -15.00
CA LEU A 176 30.56 -24.46 -14.55
C LEU A 176 30.40 -24.34 -13.03
N ALA A 177 31.43 -24.76 -12.27
CA ALA A 177 31.39 -24.73 -10.81
C ALA A 177 31.28 -23.29 -10.25
N LYS A 178 31.77 -22.29 -10.98
CA LYS A 178 31.70 -20.87 -10.55
C LYS A 178 30.30 -20.27 -10.69
N TRP A 179 29.47 -20.87 -11.53
CA TRP A 179 28.15 -20.39 -11.92
C TRP A 179 27.02 -21.29 -11.42
N ARG A 180 27.32 -22.25 -10.52
CA ARG A 180 26.34 -23.21 -10.03
C ARG A 180 25.90 -22.88 -8.61
N ASP A 181 24.60 -23.03 -8.35
CA ASP A 181 24.01 -23.06 -7.01
C ASP A 181 23.27 -24.39 -6.83
N GLY A 182 23.89 -25.33 -6.11
CA GLY A 182 23.39 -26.70 -5.98
C GLY A 182 23.31 -27.41 -7.34
N ASN A 183 22.11 -27.73 -7.81
CA ASN A 183 21.88 -28.36 -9.11
C ASN A 183 21.47 -27.36 -10.22
N ARG A 184 21.55 -26.05 -9.98
CA ARG A 184 21.08 -24.99 -10.88
C ARG A 184 22.22 -24.20 -11.50
N LEU A 185 22.04 -23.74 -12.73
CA LEU A 185 22.95 -22.81 -13.40
C LEU A 185 22.48 -21.38 -13.17
N CYS A 186 23.28 -20.59 -12.46
CA CYS A 186 23.01 -19.18 -12.20
C CYS A 186 23.75 -18.28 -13.20
N VAL A 187 23.05 -17.30 -13.75
CA VAL A 187 23.61 -16.34 -14.72
C VAL A 187 24.24 -15.10 -14.07
N ALA A 188 24.03 -14.92 -12.77
CA ALA A 188 24.60 -13.86 -11.95
C ALA A 188 24.64 -14.31 -10.47
N LYS A 189 25.43 -13.63 -9.64
CA LYS A 189 25.58 -14.00 -8.22
C LYS A 189 24.65 -13.25 -7.29
N THR A 190 24.33 -12.01 -7.63
CA THR A 190 23.61 -11.08 -6.75
C THR A 190 22.60 -10.26 -7.55
N VAL A 191 21.58 -9.73 -6.85
CA VAL A 191 20.56 -8.85 -7.41
C VAL A 191 20.39 -7.65 -6.50
N GLN A 192 20.27 -6.46 -7.08
CA GLN A 192 20.09 -5.21 -6.36
C GLN A 192 18.96 -4.40 -6.98
N ALA A 193 18.19 -3.68 -6.16
CA ALA A 193 17.30 -2.63 -6.63
C ALA A 193 18.12 -1.37 -6.87
N VAL A 194 18.14 -0.88 -8.12
CA VAL A 194 19.03 0.22 -8.53
C VAL A 194 18.29 1.51 -8.89
N ASP A 195 17.00 1.43 -9.21
CA ASP A 195 16.23 2.59 -9.65
C ASP A 195 14.71 2.36 -9.49
N VAL A 196 13.93 3.45 -9.55
CA VAL A 196 12.47 3.42 -9.71
C VAL A 196 12.08 4.34 -10.88
N ILE A 197 11.54 3.74 -11.93
CA ILE A 197 11.14 4.41 -13.18
C ILE A 197 9.62 4.35 -13.36
N ASP A 198 9.11 5.02 -14.40
CA ASP A 198 7.68 5.03 -14.76
C ASP A 198 6.77 5.39 -13.58
N ILE A 199 7.19 6.37 -12.77
CA ILE A 199 6.46 6.80 -11.57
C ILE A 199 5.17 7.51 -11.98
N SER A 200 4.03 6.96 -11.53
CA SER A 200 2.71 7.54 -11.78
C SER A 200 2.54 8.86 -11.05
N LYS A 201 1.58 9.67 -11.53
CA LYS A 201 1.14 10.84 -10.76
C LYS A 201 0.55 10.38 -9.41
N PRO A 202 0.74 11.16 -8.33
CA PRO A 202 0.13 10.86 -7.05
C PRO A 202 -1.40 10.81 -7.15
N SER A 203 -2.00 9.74 -6.64
CA SER A 203 -3.44 9.53 -6.53
C SER A 203 -3.82 9.27 -5.07
N GLN A 204 -5.03 9.62 -4.67
CA GLN A 204 -5.58 9.14 -3.40
C GLN A 204 -6.24 7.78 -3.67
N GLU A 205 -5.72 6.73 -3.06
CA GLU A 205 -6.28 5.38 -3.17
C GLU A 205 -6.43 4.77 -1.78
N GLN A 206 -7.45 3.94 -1.63
CA GLN A 206 -7.58 3.07 -0.46
C GLN A 206 -6.67 1.87 -0.67
N ILE A 207 -5.60 1.77 0.11
CA ILE A 207 -4.62 0.69 -0.01
C ILE A 207 -4.90 -0.41 1.02
N ARG A 208 -5.70 -0.08 2.03
CA ARG A 208 -6.01 -0.95 3.18
C ARG A 208 -7.45 -1.41 3.09
N PHE A 209 -7.65 -2.72 3.03
CA PHE A 209 -8.98 -3.31 2.78
C PHE A 209 -9.98 -3.06 3.93
N ASN A 210 -9.49 -2.87 5.16
CA ASN A 210 -10.31 -2.63 6.36
C ASN A 210 -10.21 -1.20 6.91
N ASP A 211 -9.53 -0.29 6.21
CA ASP A 211 -9.39 1.10 6.62
C ASP A 211 -9.91 2.00 5.49
N SER A 212 -10.89 2.83 5.79
CA SER A 212 -11.47 3.80 4.85
C SER A 212 -10.57 5.02 4.62
N SER A 213 -9.39 5.08 5.28
CA SER A 213 -8.44 6.15 5.07
C SER A 213 -7.85 6.10 3.65
N MET A 214 -7.97 7.23 2.96
CA MET A 214 -7.34 7.44 1.67
C MET A 214 -5.87 7.77 1.91
N SER A 215 -4.98 7.00 1.29
CA SER A 215 -3.54 7.25 1.34
C SER A 215 -3.10 7.86 0.02
N LEU A 216 -2.06 8.71 0.06
CA LEU A 216 -1.44 9.21 -1.16
C LEU A 216 -0.54 8.11 -1.73
N VAL A 217 -0.79 7.73 -2.99
CA VAL A 217 -0.22 6.55 -3.66
C VAL A 217 0.49 6.95 -4.92
N VAL A 218 1.60 6.28 -5.19
CA VAL A 218 2.25 6.25 -6.50
C VAL A 218 2.60 4.83 -6.87
N LYS A 219 2.45 4.50 -8.15
CA LYS A 219 2.89 3.23 -8.72
C LYS A 219 4.16 3.51 -9.51
N GLY A 220 5.19 2.71 -9.29
CA GLY A 220 6.47 2.85 -9.99
C GLY A 220 7.02 1.49 -10.33
N LYS A 221 7.85 1.42 -11.38
CA LYS A 221 8.58 0.21 -11.71
C LYS A 221 9.94 0.23 -11.05
N VAL A 222 10.17 -0.68 -10.11
CA VAL A 222 11.50 -0.88 -9.54
C VAL A 222 12.34 -1.65 -10.55
N VAL A 223 13.54 -1.14 -10.81
CA VAL A 223 14.54 -1.80 -11.66
C VAL A 223 15.43 -2.65 -10.78
N LEU A 224 15.29 -3.96 -10.91
CA LEU A 224 16.22 -4.94 -10.37
C LEU A 224 17.35 -5.13 -11.37
N GLN A 225 18.60 -5.07 -10.91
CA GLN A 225 19.78 -5.30 -11.72
C GLN A 225 20.60 -6.43 -11.12
N ALA A 226 20.98 -7.39 -11.96
CA ALA A 226 21.91 -8.42 -11.56
C ALA A 226 23.34 -7.86 -11.49
N SER A 227 24.11 -8.29 -10.50
CA SER A 227 25.54 -8.02 -10.36
C SER A 227 26.34 -9.31 -10.36
N ASP A 228 27.62 -9.19 -10.73
CA ASP A 228 28.50 -10.32 -11.03
C ASP A 228 27.89 -11.25 -12.08
N THR A 229 27.40 -10.66 -13.16
CA THR A 229 26.81 -11.39 -14.30
C THR A 229 27.87 -12.21 -15.01
N ALA A 230 27.48 -13.39 -15.48
CA ALA A 230 28.32 -14.22 -16.30
C ALA A 230 28.80 -13.50 -17.56
N ASN A 231 30.12 -13.43 -17.75
CA ASN A 231 30.73 -12.80 -18.92
C ASN A 231 30.29 -13.47 -20.23
N TRP A 232 29.97 -14.76 -20.22
CA TRP A 232 29.46 -15.47 -21.40
C TRP A 232 28.07 -14.97 -21.87
N LEU A 233 27.30 -14.25 -21.03
CA LEU A 233 26.08 -13.55 -21.47
C LEU A 233 26.35 -12.36 -22.41
N GLU A 234 27.60 -11.93 -22.57
CA GLU A 234 27.95 -10.91 -23.57
C GLU A 234 27.78 -11.42 -25.01
N LYS A 235 27.78 -12.75 -25.22
CA LYS A 235 27.60 -13.35 -26.54
C LYS A 235 26.11 -13.43 -26.93
N PRO A 236 25.69 -12.88 -28.09
CA PRO A 236 24.29 -12.89 -28.51
C PRO A 236 23.66 -14.30 -28.59
N ASP A 237 24.39 -15.27 -29.12
CA ASP A 237 23.90 -16.65 -29.28
C ASP A 237 23.58 -17.31 -27.94
N ILE A 238 24.40 -17.02 -26.92
CA ILE A 238 24.16 -17.53 -25.56
C ILE A 238 22.96 -16.82 -24.94
N ARG A 239 22.81 -15.50 -25.14
CA ARG A 239 21.61 -14.77 -24.66
C ARG A 239 20.33 -15.33 -25.26
N ALA A 240 20.33 -15.64 -26.56
CA ALA A 240 19.18 -16.18 -27.25
C ALA A 240 18.72 -17.52 -26.65
N ALA A 241 19.66 -18.35 -26.18
CA ALA A 241 19.35 -19.60 -25.50
C ALA A 241 18.94 -19.39 -24.03
N VAL A 242 19.61 -18.48 -23.31
CA VAL A 242 19.53 -18.36 -21.84
C VAL A 242 18.38 -17.46 -21.37
N LEU A 243 18.12 -16.32 -22.03
CA LEU A 243 17.08 -15.38 -21.58
C LEU A 243 15.66 -16.00 -21.52
N PRO A 244 15.25 -16.90 -22.44
CA PRO A 244 13.97 -17.61 -22.32
C PRO A 244 13.82 -18.43 -21.03
N GLU A 245 14.92 -18.90 -20.45
CA GLU A 245 14.92 -19.71 -19.23
C GLU A 245 14.82 -18.87 -17.94
N ILE A 246 14.93 -17.54 -18.04
CA ILE A 246 14.84 -16.60 -16.90
C ILE A 246 13.78 -15.51 -17.16
N PRO A 247 12.49 -15.86 -17.11
CA PRO A 247 11.41 -14.99 -17.58
C PRO A 247 11.34 -13.64 -16.84
N GLY A 248 11.11 -12.59 -17.62
CA GLY A 248 11.04 -11.21 -17.15
C GLY A 248 12.38 -10.53 -16.91
N TRP A 249 13.51 -11.24 -17.10
CA TRP A 249 14.84 -10.64 -17.13
C TRP A 249 15.25 -10.34 -18.57
N GLU A 250 15.84 -9.17 -18.78
CA GLU A 250 16.25 -8.67 -20.08
C GLU A 250 17.70 -8.18 -20.03
N TYR A 251 18.45 -8.41 -21.11
CA TYR A 251 19.82 -7.93 -21.23
C TYR A 251 19.85 -6.66 -22.09
N LYS A 252 19.98 -5.50 -21.45
CA LYS A 252 19.95 -4.18 -22.08
C LYS A 252 21.17 -3.37 -21.66
N ALA A 253 21.82 -2.71 -22.62
CA ALA A 253 23.00 -1.86 -22.38
C ALA A 253 24.10 -2.53 -21.52
N GLY A 254 24.38 -3.81 -21.76
CA GLY A 254 25.39 -4.58 -21.02
C GLY A 254 24.97 -5.03 -19.61
N LYS A 255 23.71 -4.80 -19.23
CA LYS A 255 23.18 -5.12 -17.89
C LYS A 255 22.01 -6.09 -18.01
N LEU A 256 21.95 -7.04 -17.08
CA LEU A 256 20.80 -7.94 -16.92
C LEU A 256 19.85 -7.31 -15.90
N GLN A 257 18.65 -6.94 -16.34
CA GLN A 257 17.69 -6.17 -15.55
C GLN A 257 16.29 -6.75 -15.63
N LYS A 258 15.47 -6.48 -14.60
CA LYS A 258 14.06 -6.82 -14.53
C LYS A 258 13.29 -5.66 -13.92
N GLU A 259 12.18 -5.31 -14.55
CA GLU A 259 11.27 -4.29 -14.05
C GLU A 259 10.11 -4.96 -13.29
N ILE A 260 9.81 -4.48 -12.09
CA ILE A 260 8.66 -4.94 -11.29
C ILE A 260 7.79 -3.77 -10.91
N LEU A 261 6.47 -3.88 -11.11
CA LEU A 261 5.54 -2.85 -10.68
C LEU A 261 5.35 -2.92 -9.16
N VAL A 262 5.55 -1.80 -8.48
CA VAL A 262 5.42 -1.67 -7.03
C VAL A 262 4.51 -0.49 -6.70
N THR A 263 3.63 -0.69 -5.72
CA THR A 263 2.79 0.35 -5.15
C THR A 263 3.47 0.94 -3.91
N PHE A 264 3.63 2.26 -3.91
CA PHE A 264 4.17 3.02 -2.79
C PHE A 264 3.08 3.90 -2.19
N ALA A 265 3.11 4.03 -0.88
CA ALA A 265 2.14 4.76 -0.08
C ALA A 265 2.86 5.66 0.92
N ILE A 266 2.22 6.72 1.37
CA ILE A 266 2.73 7.51 2.50
C ILE A 266 2.24 6.96 3.84
N HIS A 267 3.19 6.68 4.71
CA HIS A 267 2.98 6.33 6.12
C HIS A 267 3.93 7.15 6.98
N ASP A 268 3.42 7.81 8.02
CA ASP A 268 4.19 8.70 8.91
C ASP A 268 5.07 9.72 8.16
N GLY A 269 4.53 10.31 7.09
CA GLY A 269 5.23 11.30 6.27
C GLY A 269 6.35 10.76 5.38
N LYS A 270 6.50 9.43 5.26
CA LYS A 270 7.51 8.78 4.43
C LYS A 270 6.86 7.84 3.42
N TRP A 271 7.51 7.66 2.28
CA TRP A 271 7.14 6.60 1.35
C TRP A 271 7.51 5.24 1.94
N VAL A 272 6.56 4.32 1.85
CA VAL A 272 6.70 2.90 2.19
C VAL A 272 6.07 2.08 1.07
N THR A 273 6.45 0.81 0.96
CA THR A 273 5.79 -0.10 0.00
C THR A 273 4.48 -0.62 0.58
N GLN A 274 3.54 -1.01 -0.29
CA GLN A 274 2.31 -1.67 0.17
C GLN A 274 2.62 -2.93 1.00
N THR A 275 3.63 -3.71 0.60
CA THR A 275 4.05 -4.90 1.36
C THR A 275 4.59 -4.53 2.75
N GLU A 276 5.32 -3.43 2.87
CA GLU A 276 5.79 -2.93 4.18
C GLU A 276 4.62 -2.56 5.10
N LEU A 277 3.60 -1.89 4.55
CA LEU A 277 2.37 -1.57 5.28
C LEU A 277 1.70 -2.84 5.83
N GLU A 278 1.49 -3.84 4.98
CA GLU A 278 0.91 -5.13 5.36
C GLU A 278 1.73 -5.81 6.48
N THR A 279 3.06 -5.73 6.40
CA THR A 279 3.96 -6.33 7.40
C THR A 279 3.92 -5.59 8.74
N ILE A 280 3.82 -4.24 8.71
CA ILE A 280 3.68 -3.43 9.92
C ILE A 280 2.38 -3.77 10.64
N GLU A 281 1.29 -3.91 9.90
CA GLU A 281 -0.02 -4.28 10.45
C GLU A 281 -0.02 -5.66 11.07
N GLU A 282 0.56 -6.66 10.39
CA GLU A 282 0.71 -8.01 10.94
C GLU A 282 1.51 -8.00 12.25
N ARG A 283 2.61 -7.24 12.32
CA ARG A 283 3.39 -7.11 13.55
C ARG A 283 2.62 -6.44 14.69
N LEU A 284 1.88 -5.38 14.38
CA LEU A 284 1.04 -4.70 15.37
C LEU A 284 -0.07 -5.62 15.89
N PHE A 285 -0.69 -6.41 15.01
CA PHE A 285 -1.70 -7.40 15.36
C PHE A 285 -1.11 -8.50 16.25
N ASN A 286 0.00 -9.12 15.84
CA ASN A 286 0.64 -10.18 16.62
C ASN A 286 1.15 -9.67 17.98
N ALA A 287 1.74 -8.47 18.04
CA ALA A 287 2.18 -7.88 19.31
C ALA A 287 1.00 -7.59 20.26
N ALA A 288 -0.15 -7.20 19.72
CA ALA A 288 -1.36 -7.01 20.52
C ALA A 288 -1.92 -8.36 21.03
N GLU A 289 -1.83 -9.42 20.24
CA GLU A 289 -2.22 -10.78 20.63
C GLU A 289 -1.28 -11.35 21.72
N ASP A 290 0.03 -11.21 21.56
CA ASP A 290 1.03 -11.61 22.56
C ASP A 290 0.83 -10.85 23.88
N ALA A 291 0.60 -9.53 23.81
CA ALA A 291 0.31 -8.73 24.99
C ALA A 291 -0.99 -9.17 25.67
N ALA A 292 -2.04 -9.52 24.91
CA ALA A 292 -3.28 -10.04 25.46
C ALA A 292 -3.07 -11.40 26.13
N MET A 293 -2.27 -12.29 25.54
CA MET A 293 -1.95 -13.60 26.11
C MET A 293 -1.17 -13.49 27.42
N LEU A 294 -0.19 -12.58 27.50
CA LEU A 294 0.55 -12.29 28.73
C LEU A 294 -0.35 -11.76 29.86
N VAL A 295 -1.36 -10.95 29.51
CA VAL A 295 -2.34 -10.47 30.48
C VAL A 295 -3.23 -11.62 30.98
N MET A 296 -3.66 -12.53 30.10
CA MET A 296 -4.47 -13.69 30.48
C MET A 296 -3.69 -14.70 31.34
N ASP A 297 -2.42 -14.96 31.02
CA ASP A 297 -1.53 -15.83 31.81
C ASP A 297 -1.26 -15.24 33.21
N ALA A 298 -1.13 -13.92 33.31
CA ALA A 298 -1.02 -13.22 34.59
C ALA A 298 -2.32 -13.25 35.43
N ILE A 299 -3.48 -13.38 34.78
CA ILE A 299 -4.79 -13.52 35.45
C ILE A 299 -5.00 -14.95 35.95
N GLU A 300 -4.50 -15.96 35.22
CA GLU A 300 -4.71 -17.36 35.57
C GLU A 300 -3.78 -17.86 36.71
N ASN A 301 -2.61 -17.23 36.88
CA ASN A 301 -1.56 -17.72 37.78
C ASN A 301 -1.36 -16.94 39.10
N HIS A 302 -2.22 -15.96 39.45
CA HIS A 302 -2.05 -15.20 40.69
C HIS A 302 -3.34 -15.04 41.52
N ASP A 303 -3.26 -15.47 42.78
CA ASP A 303 -4.23 -15.19 43.82
C ASP A 303 -4.25 -13.69 44.16
N GLY A 304 -5.26 -12.98 43.65
CA GLY A 304 -6.06 -11.95 44.33
C GLY A 304 -5.46 -10.66 44.91
N GLU A 305 -4.14 -10.54 45.15
CA GLU A 305 -3.63 -9.48 46.05
C GLU A 305 -3.03 -8.26 45.36
N TRP A 306 -2.61 -8.34 44.09
CA TRP A 306 -2.08 -7.15 43.37
C TRP A 306 -3.21 -6.22 42.90
N PHE A 307 -4.28 -6.75 42.30
CA PHE A 307 -5.29 -5.93 41.59
C PHE A 307 -6.20 -5.06 42.48
N SER A 308 -6.27 -5.32 43.78
CA SER A 308 -7.06 -4.50 44.71
C SER A 308 -6.58 -3.04 44.75
N SER A 309 -5.28 -2.79 44.57
CA SER A 309 -4.70 -1.44 44.63
C SER A 309 -4.79 -0.63 43.33
N LEU A 310 -5.02 -1.28 42.19
CA LEU A 310 -5.21 -0.63 40.88
C LEU A 310 -6.69 -0.39 40.56
N GLY A 311 -7.59 -1.26 41.03
CA GLY A 311 -9.04 -1.12 40.86
C GLY A 311 -9.63 0.14 41.51
N GLU A 312 -9.08 0.58 42.65
CA GLU A 312 -9.54 1.81 43.34
C GLU A 312 -9.16 3.10 42.59
N LYS A 313 -8.08 3.10 41.81
CA LYS A 313 -7.67 4.28 41.01
C LYS A 313 -8.37 4.38 39.67
N ILE A 314 -8.83 3.26 39.12
CA ILE A 314 -9.54 3.23 37.83
C ILE A 314 -11.03 3.53 38.03
N SER A 315 -11.65 3.08 39.14
CA SER A 315 -13.05 3.38 39.46
C SER A 315 -13.31 4.89 39.62
N SER A 316 -12.33 5.66 40.12
CA SER A 316 -12.44 7.13 40.24
C SER A 316 -12.40 7.89 38.91
N LEU A 317 -11.99 7.27 37.81
CA LEU A 317 -11.95 7.90 36.48
C LEU A 317 -13.24 7.71 35.67
N PHE A 318 -14.18 6.91 36.17
CA PHE A 318 -15.40 6.52 35.44
C PHE A 318 -16.69 6.76 36.23
N SER A 319 -16.77 7.86 36.99
CA SER A 319 -18.04 8.35 37.54
C SER A 319 -18.82 9.17 36.49
N PHE A 320 -19.39 8.50 35.50
CA PHE A 320 -20.49 9.03 34.70
C PHE A 320 -21.65 8.04 34.81
N GLY A 321 -22.77 8.48 35.40
CA GLY A 321 -23.93 7.66 35.73
C GLY A 321 -24.73 7.19 34.52
N GLY A 322 -24.12 6.43 33.61
CA GLY A 322 -24.76 5.81 32.45
C GLY A 322 -24.16 4.43 32.13
N ASN A 323 -24.90 3.60 31.39
CA ASN A 323 -24.45 2.27 30.97
C ASN A 323 -23.20 2.41 30.07
N PRO A 324 -22.02 1.91 30.49
CA PRO A 324 -20.76 2.11 29.76
C PRO A 324 -20.72 1.37 28.42
N LEU A 325 -21.65 0.43 28.19
CA LEU A 325 -21.77 -0.28 26.93
C LEU A 325 -22.47 0.54 25.84
N VAL A 326 -23.17 1.63 26.16
CA VAL A 326 -23.96 2.38 25.17
C VAL A 326 -23.09 2.81 23.99
N GLY A 327 -23.41 2.35 22.78
CA GLY A 327 -22.65 2.61 21.56
C GLY A 327 -22.71 1.46 20.56
N VAL A 328 -22.08 1.67 19.40
CA VAL A 328 -21.94 0.66 18.34
C VAL A 328 -20.59 -0.03 18.49
N TRP A 329 -20.58 -1.35 18.40
CA TRP A 329 -19.41 -2.19 18.61
C TRP A 329 -19.26 -3.20 17.49
N VAL A 330 -18.06 -3.32 16.94
CA VAL A 330 -17.74 -4.23 15.84
C VAL A 330 -16.79 -5.31 16.34
N SER A 331 -17.09 -6.56 16.02
CA SER A 331 -16.24 -7.69 16.40
C SER A 331 -14.86 -7.59 15.72
N GLU A 332 -13.80 -7.80 16.50
CA GLU A 332 -12.44 -7.80 15.98
C GLU A 332 -12.09 -9.13 15.28
N ARG A 333 -12.85 -10.21 15.54
CA ARG A 333 -12.59 -11.56 14.99
C ARG A 333 -13.61 -11.99 13.93
N THR A 334 -14.88 -11.60 14.09
CA THR A 334 -15.96 -12.08 13.22
C THR A 334 -16.40 -10.97 12.27
N LYS A 335 -16.06 -11.11 10.99
CA LYS A 335 -16.40 -10.13 9.95
C LYS A 335 -17.91 -9.91 9.86
N GLY A 336 -18.35 -8.66 9.93
CA GLY A 336 -19.76 -8.26 9.81
C GLY A 336 -20.56 -8.33 11.12
N LEU A 337 -20.02 -8.93 12.18
CA LEU A 337 -20.70 -8.98 13.47
C LEU A 337 -20.64 -7.61 14.16
N THR A 338 -21.79 -6.95 14.26
CA THR A 338 -21.96 -5.66 14.92
C THR A 338 -23.03 -5.76 15.98
N ILE A 339 -22.77 -5.21 17.15
CA ILE A 339 -23.77 -5.06 18.21
C ILE A 339 -23.94 -3.58 18.54
N THR A 340 -25.18 -3.13 18.64
CA THR A 340 -25.50 -1.77 19.09
C THR A 340 -26.16 -1.88 20.44
N VAL A 341 -25.58 -1.23 21.44
CA VAL A 341 -26.13 -1.22 22.80
C VAL A 341 -26.70 0.16 23.08
N THR A 342 -27.95 0.21 23.51
CA THR A 342 -28.60 1.44 24.00
C THR A 342 -28.66 1.42 25.52
N ASN A 343 -29.41 2.35 26.13
CA ASN A 343 -29.54 2.37 27.58
C ASN A 343 -30.31 1.16 28.13
N ASP A 344 -31.22 0.59 27.33
CA ASP A 344 -32.19 -0.42 27.73
C ASP A 344 -32.41 -1.52 26.68
N SER A 345 -31.62 -1.56 25.60
CA SER A 345 -31.70 -2.60 24.59
C SER A 345 -30.34 -2.97 23.99
N ILE A 346 -30.27 -4.16 23.40
CA ILE A 346 -29.18 -4.61 22.52
C ILE A 346 -29.80 -4.91 21.15
N GLU A 347 -29.20 -4.37 20.10
CA GLU A 347 -29.50 -4.70 18.71
C GLU A 347 -28.37 -5.54 18.12
N ASN A 348 -28.74 -6.66 17.51
CA ASN A 348 -27.83 -7.57 16.81
C ASN A 348 -28.47 -7.97 15.48
N ASP A 349 -27.78 -7.69 14.37
CA ASP A 349 -28.24 -8.02 13.01
C ASP A 349 -29.68 -7.53 12.68
N GLY A 350 -30.07 -6.36 13.23
CA GLY A 350 -31.39 -5.75 13.03
C GLY A 350 -32.50 -6.24 13.96
N GLU A 351 -32.24 -7.23 14.81
CA GLU A 351 -33.14 -7.63 15.89
C GLU A 351 -32.81 -6.85 17.16
N ILE A 352 -33.82 -6.19 17.74
CA ILE A 352 -33.69 -5.39 18.97
C ILE A 352 -34.31 -6.16 20.13
N GLU A 353 -33.53 -6.40 21.18
CA GLU A 353 -33.99 -7.03 22.41
C GLU A 353 -33.84 -6.08 23.60
N THR A 354 -34.90 -5.92 24.40
CA THR A 354 -34.87 -5.09 25.62
C THR A 354 -34.11 -5.81 26.73
N CYS A 355 -33.17 -5.11 27.36
CA CYS A 355 -32.25 -5.66 28.33
C CYS A 355 -32.20 -4.81 29.59
N GLN A 356 -32.12 -5.47 30.75
CA GLN A 356 -31.77 -4.83 32.01
C GLN A 356 -30.27 -4.96 32.26
N PHE A 357 -29.60 -3.82 32.36
CA PHE A 357 -28.16 -3.77 32.58
C PHE A 357 -27.84 -3.60 34.06
N SER A 358 -26.98 -4.44 34.61
CA SER A 358 -26.38 -4.26 35.92
C SER A 358 -24.86 -4.23 35.78
N LYS A 359 -24.21 -3.33 36.52
CA LYS A 359 -22.75 -3.20 36.54
C LYS A 359 -22.21 -3.67 37.87
N LYS A 360 -21.21 -4.54 37.83
CA LYS A 360 -20.41 -4.92 38.99
C LYS A 360 -18.94 -4.88 38.57
N ASP A 361 -18.18 -4.01 39.21
CA ASP A 361 -16.76 -3.79 38.88
C ASP A 361 -16.56 -3.45 37.40
N ASN A 362 -15.75 -4.25 36.70
CA ASN A 362 -15.47 -4.13 35.28
C ASN A 362 -16.43 -4.93 34.37
N HIS A 363 -17.44 -5.56 34.97
CA HIS A 363 -18.40 -6.39 34.29
C HIS A 363 -19.75 -5.69 34.18
N VAL A 364 -20.37 -5.80 33.01
CA VAL A 364 -21.74 -5.39 32.77
C VAL A 364 -22.53 -6.63 32.35
N THR A 365 -23.55 -6.94 33.13
CA THR A 365 -24.48 -8.02 32.84
C THR A 365 -25.71 -7.41 32.16
N ALA A 366 -26.03 -7.88 30.97
CA ALA A 366 -27.27 -7.55 30.27
C ALA A 366 -28.23 -8.74 30.35
N ASN A 367 -29.36 -8.56 31.02
CA ASN A 367 -30.42 -9.57 31.11
C ASN A 367 -31.51 -9.21 30.09
N CYS A 368 -31.56 -9.93 28.98
CA CYS A 368 -32.46 -9.71 27.85
C CYS A 368 -33.45 -10.88 27.81
N GLY A 369 -34.59 -10.74 28.48
CA GLY A 369 -35.57 -11.83 28.60
C GLY A 369 -35.00 -13.09 29.27
N GLN A 370 -34.83 -14.17 28.51
CA GLN A 370 -34.23 -15.43 28.98
C GLN A 370 -32.72 -15.53 28.72
N GLN A 371 -32.15 -14.57 28.00
CA GLN A 371 -30.74 -14.54 27.66
C GLN A 371 -29.98 -13.61 28.61
N GLN A 372 -28.79 -14.02 29.01
CA GLN A 372 -27.89 -13.22 29.84
C GLN A 372 -26.55 -13.09 29.13
N PHE A 373 -26.13 -11.86 28.90
CA PHE A 373 -24.83 -11.54 28.35
C PHE A 373 -23.96 -10.93 29.43
N VAL A 374 -22.70 -11.39 29.52
CA VAL A 374 -21.71 -10.80 30.41
C VAL A 374 -20.65 -10.14 29.55
N PHE A 375 -20.52 -8.83 29.72
CA PHE A 375 -19.53 -8.00 29.08
C PHE A 375 -18.45 -7.62 30.07
N GLU A 376 -17.20 -7.73 29.67
CA GLU A 376 -16.04 -7.21 30.39
C GLU A 376 -15.53 -5.96 29.66
N ILE A 377 -15.32 -4.87 30.40
CA ILE A 377 -14.85 -3.60 29.82
C ILE A 377 -13.32 -3.58 29.80
N LEU A 378 -12.72 -3.96 28.68
CA LEU A 378 -11.26 -4.00 28.56
C LEU A 378 -10.64 -2.59 28.49
N ALA A 379 -11.31 -1.66 27.81
CA ALA A 379 -10.91 -0.26 27.67
C ALA A 379 -12.12 0.63 27.31
N LYS A 380 -11.92 1.95 27.21
CA LYS A 380 -12.96 2.91 26.81
C LYS A 380 -13.65 2.54 25.48
N ASP A 381 -12.88 1.99 24.55
CA ASP A 381 -13.31 1.61 23.20
C ASP A 381 -13.20 0.10 22.93
N ARG A 382 -13.00 -0.74 23.95
CA ARG A 382 -12.92 -2.21 23.78
C ARG A 382 -13.67 -2.94 24.88
N ILE A 383 -14.48 -3.92 24.48
CA ILE A 383 -15.22 -4.82 25.38
C ILE A 383 -15.04 -6.27 24.93
N ALA A 384 -15.16 -7.20 25.86
CA ALA A 384 -15.29 -8.61 25.56
C ALA A 384 -16.66 -9.12 26.02
N MET A 385 -17.31 -9.94 25.20
CA MET A 385 -18.56 -10.63 25.53
C MET A 385 -18.30 -12.12 25.63
N THR A 386 -18.70 -12.74 26.74
CA THR A 386 -18.58 -14.19 26.90
C THR A 386 -19.91 -14.85 26.58
N GLN A 387 -19.92 -15.75 25.60
CA GLN A 387 -21.09 -16.53 25.22
C GLN A 387 -20.70 -17.99 25.00
N SER A 388 -21.35 -18.91 25.72
CA SER A 388 -21.14 -20.37 25.56
C SER A 388 -19.68 -20.83 25.67
N GLY A 389 -18.89 -20.18 26.54
CA GLY A 389 -17.46 -20.50 26.74
C GLY A 389 -16.51 -19.89 25.70
N MET A 390 -17.02 -19.11 24.74
CA MET A 390 -16.20 -18.34 23.80
C MET A 390 -16.22 -16.85 24.15
N GLN A 391 -15.06 -16.21 24.10
CA GLN A 391 -14.92 -14.77 24.32
C GLN A 391 -14.83 -14.06 22.96
N LEU A 392 -15.77 -13.16 22.70
CA LEU A 392 -15.81 -12.31 21.52
C LEU A 392 -15.38 -10.90 21.90
N VAL A 393 -14.33 -10.39 21.26
CA VAL A 393 -13.82 -9.03 21.52
C VAL A 393 -14.40 -8.07 20.48
N PHE A 394 -14.85 -6.91 20.96
CA PHE A 394 -15.43 -5.87 20.15
C PHE A 394 -14.73 -4.54 20.38
N LYS A 395 -14.65 -3.74 19.31
CA LYS A 395 -14.15 -2.37 19.34
C LYS A 395 -15.27 -1.38 19.04
N ARG A 396 -15.30 -0.29 19.80
CA ARG A 396 -16.28 0.78 19.65
C ARG A 396 -16.07 1.52 18.33
N VAL A 397 -17.13 1.72 17.57
CA VAL A 397 -17.16 2.62 16.41
C VAL A 397 -17.24 4.05 16.94
N LYS A 398 -16.31 4.91 16.49
CA LYS A 398 -16.27 6.32 16.89
C LYS A 398 -17.38 7.14 16.27
#